data_AF-A0A9D1GSL9-F1
#
_entry.id   AF-A0A9D1GSL9-F1
#
_cell.length_a   1.000
_cell.length_b   1.000
_cell.length_c   1.000
_cell.angle_alpha   90.00
_cell.angle_beta   90.00
_cell.angle_gamma   90.00
#
_symmetry.space_group_name_H-M   'P 1'
#
loop_
_entity.id
_entity.type
_entity.pdbx_description
1 polymer ?
#
loop_
_entity_poly.entity_id
_entity_poly.type
_entity_poly.pdbx_seq_one_letter_code
_entity_poly.pdbx_strand_id
1 'polypeptide(L)'
;MEEQNLVTKKRWYQRIPDGVKVGFFRWWLSGAVYFFIAWGTNLGMKEDPLDLIFVLGVVTGVAHIFIFNPIVYGMFDIKRNGKIVNKKYYERTIFQNVFLNLAEIFKCMIITVLVVATYELINTTILAITNQTASTIPVKGEPILYASFFIIYYQLYESCKNLVLRLIDKKKGKNHE
;
A
#
# COMPACT_ATOMS: atom_id res chain seq x y z
N MET A 1 -28.22 -16.69 41.71
CA MET A 1 -26.84 -16.21 41.97
C MET A 1 -25.89 -16.95 41.02
N GLU A 2 -26.04 -16.73 39.71
CA GLU A 2 -25.29 -17.48 38.68
C GLU A 2 -25.05 -16.64 37.41
N GLU A 3 -24.92 -15.33 37.58
CA GLU A 3 -24.68 -14.35 36.50
C GLU A 3 -23.20 -13.90 36.45
N GLN A 4 -22.26 -14.78 36.76
CA GLN A 4 -20.83 -14.49 36.62
C GLN A 4 -20.10 -15.72 36.11
N ASN A 5 -19.93 -15.86 34.79
CA ASN A 5 -18.76 -16.50 34.15
C ASN A 5 -18.88 -16.65 32.62
N LEU A 6 -19.47 -15.68 31.91
CA LEU A 6 -19.17 -15.53 30.47
C LEU A 6 -17.88 -14.71 30.33
N VAL A 7 -16.75 -15.28 30.77
CA VAL A 7 -15.43 -14.83 30.31
C VAL A 7 -15.38 -15.19 28.84
N THR A 8 -15.79 -14.24 27.98
CA THR A 8 -15.69 -14.37 26.53
C THR A 8 -14.25 -14.69 26.20
N LYS A 9 -13.98 -15.96 25.86
CA LYS A 9 -12.68 -16.43 25.36
C LYS A 9 -12.37 -15.59 24.13
N LYS A 10 -11.59 -14.51 24.29
CA LYS A 10 -11.21 -13.62 23.19
C LYS A 10 -10.71 -14.48 22.04
N ARG A 11 -11.43 -14.46 20.92
CA ARG A 11 -11.06 -15.23 19.72
C ARG A 11 -9.66 -14.79 19.30
N TRP A 12 -8.82 -15.72 18.84
CA TRP A 12 -7.39 -15.50 18.61
C TRP A 12 -7.08 -14.27 17.73
N TYR A 13 -7.92 -13.96 16.74
CA TYR A 13 -7.78 -12.78 15.87
C TYR A 13 -8.00 -11.44 16.58
N GLN A 14 -8.65 -11.41 17.75
CA GLN A 14 -8.83 -10.21 18.57
C GLN A 14 -7.54 -9.83 19.34
N ARG A 15 -6.51 -10.69 19.35
CA ARG A 15 -5.21 -10.41 19.96
C ARG A 15 -4.24 -9.69 19.01
N ILE A 16 -4.52 -9.71 17.71
CA ILE A 16 -3.66 -9.08 16.71
C ILE A 16 -3.96 -7.56 16.70
N PRO A 17 -2.93 -6.68 16.78
CA PRO A 17 -3.12 -5.25 16.67
C PRO A 17 -3.78 -4.86 15.34
N ASP A 18 -4.70 -3.89 15.36
CA ASP A 18 -5.45 -3.51 14.15
C ASP A 18 -4.53 -2.95 13.06
N GLY A 19 -3.42 -2.30 13.42
CA GLY A 19 -2.40 -1.87 12.45
C GLY A 19 -1.78 -3.03 11.66
N VAL A 20 -1.59 -4.19 12.29
CA VAL A 20 -1.06 -5.40 11.62
C VAL A 20 -2.10 -5.97 10.67
N LYS A 21 -3.38 -6.01 11.07
CA LYS A 21 -4.49 -6.46 10.21
C LYS A 21 -4.64 -5.57 8.98
N VAL A 22 -4.55 -4.25 9.16
CA VAL A 22 -4.61 -3.27 8.07
C VAL A 22 -3.43 -3.42 7.12
N GLY A 23 -2.21 -3.61 7.66
CA GLY A 23 -1.01 -3.85 6.86
C GLY A 23 -1.12 -5.14 6.04
N PHE A 24 -1.55 -6.23 6.68
CA PHE A 24 -1.77 -7.51 6.02
C PHE A 24 -2.84 -7.42 4.93
N PHE A 25 -3.97 -6.76 5.20
CA PHE A 25 -5.02 -6.60 4.20
C PHE A 25 -4.55 -5.80 2.99
N ARG A 26 -3.70 -4.78 3.21
CA ARG A 26 -3.11 -4.01 2.11
C ARG A 26 -2.16 -4.88 1.28
N TRP A 27 -1.31 -5.66 1.96
CA TRP A 27 -0.39 -6.59 1.32
C TRP A 27 -1.14 -7.61 0.47
N TRP A 28 -2.18 -8.20 1.02
CA TRP A 28 -3.01 -9.16 0.30
C TRP A 28 -3.70 -8.52 -0.91
N LEU A 29 -4.28 -7.33 -0.75
CA LEU A 29 -4.97 -6.64 -1.83
C LEU A 29 -4.02 -6.27 -2.98
N SER A 30 -2.83 -5.73 -2.68
CA SER A 30 -1.86 -5.40 -3.73
C SER A 30 -1.35 -6.64 -4.46
N GLY A 31 -1.14 -7.75 -3.75
CA GLY A 31 -0.81 -9.04 -4.36
C GLY A 31 -1.94 -9.57 -5.23
N ALA A 32 -3.19 -9.50 -4.77
CA ALA A 32 -4.34 -9.93 -5.55
C ALA A 32 -4.51 -9.11 -6.85
N VAL A 33 -4.36 -7.79 -6.77
CA VAL A 33 -4.39 -6.92 -7.96
C VAL A 33 -3.26 -7.30 -8.94
N TYR A 34 -2.04 -7.52 -8.44
CA TYR A 34 -0.95 -7.97 -9.30
C TYR A 34 -1.25 -9.31 -9.96
N PHE A 35 -1.78 -10.28 -9.23
CA PHE A 35 -2.17 -11.57 -9.78
C PHE A 35 -3.19 -11.42 -10.91
N PHE A 36 -4.29 -10.70 -10.70
CA PHE A 36 -5.32 -10.55 -11.73
C PHE A 36 -4.86 -9.73 -12.94
N ILE A 37 -4.03 -8.71 -12.74
CA ILE A 37 -3.57 -7.86 -13.84
C ILE A 37 -2.35 -8.47 -14.53
N ALA A 38 -1.25 -8.69 -13.81
CA ALA A 38 0.00 -9.13 -14.44
C ALA A 38 -0.05 -10.59 -14.92
N TRP A 39 -0.75 -11.48 -14.21
CA TRP A 39 -0.85 -12.89 -14.60
C TRP A 39 -2.18 -13.20 -15.28
N GLY A 40 -3.28 -12.59 -14.81
CA GLY A 40 -4.60 -12.78 -15.40
C GLY A 40 -4.80 -12.03 -16.72
N THR A 41 -3.92 -11.09 -17.07
CA THR A 41 -3.88 -10.49 -18.40
C THR A 41 -2.53 -10.75 -19.06
N ASN A 42 -2.49 -10.75 -20.39
CA ASN A 42 -1.24 -10.86 -21.16
C ASN A 42 -0.32 -9.63 -21.01
N LEU A 43 -0.68 -8.63 -20.19
CA LEU A 43 0.16 -7.44 -19.96
C LEU A 43 1.48 -7.78 -19.28
N GLY A 44 1.54 -8.81 -18.44
CA GLY A 44 2.79 -9.29 -17.83
C GLY A 44 3.77 -9.94 -18.80
N MET A 45 3.34 -10.23 -20.03
CA MET A 45 4.13 -10.87 -21.08
C MET A 45 4.52 -9.91 -22.21
N LYS A 46 4.06 -8.65 -22.17
CA LYS A 46 4.40 -7.64 -23.18
C LYS A 46 5.83 -7.16 -23.00
N GLU A 47 6.45 -6.76 -24.11
CA GLU A 47 7.79 -6.18 -24.13
C GLU A 47 7.84 -4.77 -23.52
N ASP A 48 6.75 -4.00 -23.59
CA ASP A 48 6.66 -2.67 -22.99
C ASP A 48 6.11 -2.75 -21.54
N PRO A 49 6.95 -2.53 -20.51
CA PRO A 49 6.54 -2.58 -19.11
C PRO A 49 5.69 -1.38 -18.69
N LEU A 50 5.65 -0.28 -19.47
CA LEU A 50 4.93 0.95 -19.11
C LEU A 50 3.42 0.73 -19.04
N ASP A 51 2.86 -0.02 -19.98
CA ASP A 51 1.45 -0.44 -19.98
C ASP A 51 1.09 -1.13 -18.66
N LEU A 52 1.93 -2.09 -18.25
CA LEU A 52 1.71 -2.86 -17.03
C LEU A 52 1.82 -1.99 -15.79
N ILE A 53 2.85 -1.13 -15.69
CA ILE A 53 3.05 -0.20 -14.57
C ILE A 53 1.85 0.74 -14.44
N PHE A 54 1.40 1.31 -15.55
CA PHE A 54 0.29 2.25 -15.57
C PHE A 54 -1.01 1.58 -15.11
N VAL A 55 -1.36 0.44 -15.71
CA VAL A 55 -2.58 -0.30 -15.34
C VAL A 55 -2.52 -0.78 -13.90
N LEU A 56 -1.40 -1.36 -13.44
CA LEU A 56 -1.24 -1.80 -12.05
C LEU A 56 -1.38 -0.65 -11.07
N GLY A 57 -0.73 0.48 -11.32
CA GLY A 57 -0.78 1.65 -10.45
C GLY A 57 -2.20 2.20 -10.31
N VAL A 58 -2.90 2.35 -11.44
CA VAL A 58 -4.28 2.86 -11.47
C VAL A 58 -5.24 1.88 -10.80
N VAL A 59 -5.23 0.59 -11.18
CA VAL A 59 -6.13 -0.42 -10.63
C VAL A 59 -5.90 -0.61 -9.13
N THR A 60 -4.63 -0.59 -8.68
CA THR A 60 -4.31 -0.66 -7.24
C THR A 60 -4.86 0.55 -6.49
N GLY A 61 -4.72 1.75 -7.04
CA GLY A 61 -5.28 2.98 -6.47
C GLY A 61 -6.80 2.94 -6.37
N VAL A 62 -7.47 2.49 -7.43
CA VAL A 62 -8.93 2.29 -7.46
C VAL A 62 -9.36 1.24 -6.44
N ALA A 63 -8.67 0.09 -6.37
CA ALA A 63 -8.93 -0.94 -5.37
C ALA A 63 -8.73 -0.39 -3.94
N HIS A 64 -7.73 0.48 -3.73
CA HIS A 64 -7.57 1.16 -2.45
C HIS A 64 -8.76 2.07 -2.11
N ILE A 65 -9.27 2.83 -3.07
CA ILE A 65 -10.39 3.75 -2.85
C ILE A 65 -11.70 3.02 -2.56
N PHE A 66 -12.03 1.98 -3.34
CA PHE A 66 -13.34 1.33 -3.30
C PHE A 66 -13.39 0.08 -2.40
N ILE A 67 -12.26 -0.57 -2.16
CA ILE A 67 -12.20 -1.81 -1.38
C ILE A 67 -11.46 -1.54 -0.07
N PHE A 68 -10.20 -1.09 -0.14
CA PHE A 68 -9.37 -0.95 1.05
C PHE A 68 -9.92 0.07 2.03
N ASN A 69 -10.19 1.30 1.57
CA ASN A 69 -10.61 2.40 2.43
C ASN A 69 -11.94 2.10 3.13
N PRO A 70 -13.04 1.70 2.45
CA PRO A 70 -14.31 1.43 3.11
C PRO A 70 -14.21 0.30 4.14
N ILE A 71 -13.49 -0.78 3.81
CA ILE A 71 -13.30 -1.92 4.72
C ILE A 71 -12.49 -1.49 5.93
N VAL A 72 -11.38 -0.78 5.73
CA VAL A 72 -10.48 -0.43 6.82
C VAL A 72 -11.07 0.63 7.74
N TYR A 73 -11.71 1.66 7.19
CA TYR A 73 -12.40 2.69 7.97
C TYR A 73 -13.73 2.22 8.56
N GLY A 74 -14.36 1.19 7.98
CA GLY A 74 -15.61 0.60 8.48
C GLY A 74 -15.40 -0.46 9.56
N MET A 75 -14.33 -1.27 9.47
CA MET A 75 -14.10 -2.41 10.35
C MET A 75 -13.04 -2.18 11.44
N PHE A 76 -12.13 -1.22 11.27
CA PHE A 76 -11.03 -0.99 12.21
C PHE A 76 -11.04 0.44 12.76
N ASP A 77 -10.82 0.56 14.06
CA ASP A 77 -10.62 1.85 14.72
C ASP A 77 -9.20 2.36 14.45
N ILE A 78 -9.01 3.10 13.35
CA ILE A 78 -7.71 3.67 13.03
C ILE A 78 -7.42 4.82 13.99
N LYS A 79 -6.51 4.56 14.94
CA LYS A 79 -5.94 5.60 15.80
C LYS A 79 -4.69 6.18 15.13
N ARG A 80 -4.70 7.47 14.81
CA ARG A 80 -3.50 8.22 14.39
C ARG A 80 -3.22 9.29 15.45
N ASN A 81 -2.05 9.23 16.08
CA ASN A 81 -1.67 10.13 17.19
C ASN A 81 -2.72 10.20 18.33
N GLY A 82 -3.24 9.05 18.75
CA GLY A 82 -4.22 8.96 19.86
C GLY A 82 -5.65 9.41 19.54
N LYS A 83 -5.92 9.94 18.34
CA LYS A 83 -7.28 10.33 17.89
C LYS A 83 -7.84 9.33 16.89
N ILE A 84 -9.13 8.99 17.04
CA ILE A 84 -9.86 8.11 16.10
C ILE A 84 -10.11 8.91 14.82
N VAL A 85 -9.51 8.49 13.71
CA VAL A 85 -9.55 9.25 12.44
C VAL A 85 -10.81 8.95 11.62
N ASN A 86 -11.54 7.86 11.93
CA ASN A 86 -12.69 7.39 11.15
C ASN A 86 -13.79 8.47 10.98
N LYS A 87 -14.03 9.32 11.99
CA LYS A 87 -15.05 10.39 11.91
C LYS A 87 -14.75 11.44 10.83
N LYS A 88 -13.48 11.77 10.60
CA LYS A 88 -13.06 12.79 9.61
C LYS A 88 -13.14 12.31 8.15
N TYR A 89 -13.41 11.02 7.91
CA TYR A 89 -13.61 10.50 6.55
C TYR A 89 -15.00 10.90 6.01
N TYR A 90 -16.04 10.82 6.85
CA TYR A 90 -17.44 11.07 6.47
C TYR A 90 -17.80 12.56 6.34
N GLU A 91 -17.02 13.46 6.93
CA GLU A 91 -17.29 14.91 6.97
C GLU A 91 -16.65 15.70 5.80
N ARG A 92 -16.07 15.01 4.81
CA ARG A 92 -15.33 15.68 3.71
C ARG A 92 -16.26 16.21 2.63
N THR A 93 -15.94 17.38 2.08
CA THR A 93 -16.60 17.89 0.88
C THR A 93 -16.27 17.01 -0.33
N ILE A 94 -17.19 16.94 -1.29
CA ILE A 94 -17.04 16.12 -2.52
C ILE A 94 -15.73 16.44 -3.24
N PHE A 95 -15.41 17.72 -3.44
CA PHE A 95 -14.16 18.15 -4.07
C PHE A 95 -12.90 17.68 -3.31
N GLN A 96 -12.91 17.77 -1.98
CA GLN A 96 -11.80 17.28 -1.16
C GLN A 96 -11.66 15.77 -1.30
N ASN A 97 -12.77 15.03 -1.34
CA ASN A 97 -12.75 13.59 -1.52
C ASN A 97 -12.18 13.18 -2.89
N VAL A 98 -12.60 13.86 -3.96
CA VAL A 98 -12.08 13.63 -5.32
C VAL A 98 -10.56 13.87 -5.36
N PHE A 99 -10.08 14.98 -4.80
CA PHE A 99 -8.65 15.28 -4.80
C PHE A 99 -7.83 14.26 -4.00
N LEU A 100 -8.36 13.82 -2.85
CA LEU A 100 -7.69 12.80 -2.03
C LEU A 100 -7.69 11.42 -2.69
N ASN A 101 -8.76 11.05 -3.38
CA ASN A 101 -8.82 9.82 -4.17
C ASN A 101 -7.82 9.88 -5.32
N LEU A 102 -7.74 11.00 -6.04
CA LEU A 102 -6.77 11.18 -7.11
C LEU A 102 -5.33 11.09 -6.58
N ALA A 103 -5.05 11.71 -5.44
CA ALA A 103 -3.75 11.61 -4.77
C ALA A 103 -3.40 10.16 -4.35
N GLU A 104 -4.40 9.36 -3.93
CA GLU A 104 -4.20 7.94 -3.62
C GLU A 104 -3.81 7.14 -4.87
N ILE A 105 -4.45 7.41 -6.02
CA ILE A 105 -4.09 6.78 -7.30
C ILE A 105 -2.65 7.14 -7.69
N PHE A 106 -2.30 8.43 -7.67
CA PHE A 106 -0.93 8.87 -8.00
C PHE A 106 0.11 8.25 -7.06
N LYS A 107 -0.20 8.16 -5.77
CA LYS A 107 0.66 7.50 -4.80
C LYS A 107 0.87 6.02 -5.14
N CYS A 108 -0.19 5.28 -5.46
CA CYS A 108 -0.10 3.88 -5.88
C CYS A 108 0.72 3.73 -7.17
N MET A 109 0.59 4.64 -8.14
CA MET A 109 1.43 4.66 -9.33
C MET A 109 2.91 4.84 -9.01
N ILE A 110 3.26 5.84 -8.18
CA ILE A 110 4.66 6.07 -7.77
C ILE A 110 5.24 4.83 -7.08
N ILE A 111 4.49 4.24 -6.17
CA ILE A 111 4.93 3.01 -5.47
C ILE A 111 5.13 1.88 -6.48
N THR A 112 4.23 1.71 -7.44
CA THR A 112 4.33 0.67 -8.49
C THR A 112 5.59 0.85 -9.34
N VAL A 113 5.90 2.08 -9.74
CA VAL A 113 7.15 2.42 -10.45
C VAL A 113 8.37 2.01 -9.63
N LEU A 114 8.40 2.34 -8.33
CA LEU A 114 9.51 1.96 -7.45
C LEU A 114 9.67 0.45 -7.32
N VAL A 115 8.56 -0.29 -7.21
CA VAL A 115 8.58 -1.75 -7.18
C VAL A 115 9.18 -2.31 -8.48
N VAL A 116 8.72 -1.86 -9.65
CA VAL A 116 9.24 -2.37 -10.93
C VAL A 116 10.71 -2.00 -11.12
N ALA A 117 11.11 -0.78 -10.76
CA ALA A 117 12.52 -0.38 -10.77
C ALA A 117 13.38 -1.27 -9.85
N THR A 118 12.82 -1.77 -8.75
CA THR A 118 13.51 -2.73 -7.85
C THR A 118 13.70 -4.08 -8.51
N TYR A 119 12.68 -4.59 -9.19
CA TYR A 119 12.80 -5.83 -9.97
C TYR A 119 13.88 -5.69 -11.04
N GLU A 120 13.91 -4.58 -11.75
CA GLU A 120 14.90 -4.33 -12.78
C GLU A 120 16.32 -4.19 -12.21
N LEU A 121 16.47 -3.50 -11.08
CA LEU A 121 17.76 -3.41 -10.38
C LEU A 121 18.25 -4.78 -9.90
N ILE A 122 17.36 -5.62 -9.35
CA ILE A 122 17.70 -6.97 -8.91
C ILE A 122 18.11 -7.83 -10.11
N ASN A 123 17.32 -7.82 -11.19
CA ASN A 123 17.58 -8.63 -12.38
C ASN A 123 18.91 -8.23 -13.04
N THR A 124 19.15 -6.93 -13.24
CA THR A 124 20.41 -6.43 -13.82
C THR A 124 21.61 -6.77 -12.95
N THR A 125 21.49 -6.68 -11.62
CA THR A 125 22.55 -7.06 -10.68
C THR A 125 22.87 -8.56 -10.76
N ILE A 126 21.84 -9.43 -10.81
CA ILE A 126 22.04 -10.87 -10.94
C ILE A 126 22.72 -11.21 -12.27
N LEU A 127 22.28 -10.61 -13.38
CA LEU A 127 22.88 -10.83 -14.70
C LEU A 127 24.36 -10.41 -14.73
N ALA A 128 24.68 -9.27 -14.11
CA ALA A 128 26.05 -8.77 -14.00
C ALA A 128 26.95 -9.72 -13.19
N ILE A 129 26.44 -10.32 -12.12
CA ILE A 129 27.21 -11.24 -11.26
C ILE A 129 27.34 -12.63 -11.92
N THR A 130 26.31 -13.09 -12.64
CA THR A 130 26.25 -14.44 -13.22
C THR A 130 26.80 -14.54 -14.64
N ASN A 131 27.22 -13.41 -15.24
CA ASN A 131 27.65 -13.30 -16.64
C ASN A 131 26.64 -13.90 -17.64
N GLN A 132 25.35 -13.80 -17.32
CA GLN A 132 24.27 -14.26 -18.19
C GLN A 132 23.84 -13.16 -19.16
N THR A 133 23.27 -13.56 -20.30
CA THR A 133 22.77 -12.63 -21.31
C THR A 133 21.47 -11.97 -20.86
N ALA A 134 21.22 -10.74 -21.32
CA ALA A 134 20.05 -9.93 -20.97
C ALA A 134 18.68 -10.55 -21.36
N SER A 135 18.68 -11.65 -22.11
CA SER A 135 17.49 -12.41 -22.48
C SER A 135 16.95 -13.30 -21.36
N THR A 136 17.71 -13.55 -20.29
CA THR A 136 17.18 -14.26 -19.12
C THR A 136 16.55 -13.25 -18.15
N ILE A 137 15.36 -13.58 -17.64
CA ILE A 137 14.69 -12.84 -16.57
C ILE A 137 14.85 -13.67 -15.28
N PRO A 138 15.86 -13.39 -14.44
CA PRO A 138 16.18 -14.24 -13.29
C PRO A 138 15.05 -14.25 -12.25
N VAL A 139 14.49 -13.08 -11.94
CA VAL A 139 13.34 -12.92 -11.04
C VAL A 139 12.15 -12.43 -11.85
N LYS A 140 11.22 -13.35 -12.13
CA LYS A 140 9.94 -13.02 -12.73
C LYS A 140 9.07 -12.29 -11.70
N GLY A 141 8.25 -11.37 -12.18
CA GLY A 141 7.30 -10.68 -11.33
C GLY A 141 6.22 -11.63 -10.81
N GLU A 142 6.17 -11.80 -9.48
CA GLU A 142 5.20 -12.67 -8.81
C GLU A 142 4.37 -11.90 -7.76
N PRO A 143 3.11 -12.29 -7.51
CA PRO A 143 2.19 -11.54 -6.65
C PRO A 143 2.71 -11.30 -5.22
N ILE A 144 3.35 -12.31 -4.63
CA ILE A 144 3.79 -12.29 -3.23
C ILE A 144 4.96 -11.32 -3.06
N LEU A 145 5.97 -11.42 -3.92
CA LEU A 145 7.14 -10.54 -3.88
C LEU A 145 6.76 -9.10 -4.26
N TYR A 146 5.87 -8.93 -5.25
CA TYR A 146 5.32 -7.61 -5.60
C TYR A 146 4.62 -6.96 -4.40
N ALA A 147 3.71 -7.69 -3.75
CA ALA A 147 2.99 -7.19 -2.58
C ALA A 147 3.94 -6.78 -1.45
N SER A 148 5.02 -7.55 -1.26
CA SER A 148 6.01 -7.30 -0.22
C SER A 148 6.78 -6.01 -0.48
N PHE A 149 7.32 -5.82 -1.69
CA PHE A 149 7.95 -4.56 -2.07
C PHE A 149 6.98 -3.38 -2.04
N PHE A 150 5.74 -3.58 -2.50
CA PHE A 150 4.70 -2.55 -2.46
C PHE A 150 4.48 -2.03 -1.04
N ILE A 151 4.39 -2.92 -0.05
CA ILE A 151 4.24 -2.51 1.35
C ILE A 151 5.47 -1.80 1.89
N ILE A 152 6.67 -2.27 1.57
CA ILE A 152 7.92 -1.62 1.97
C ILE A 152 7.95 -0.18 1.47
N TYR A 153 7.70 0.03 0.17
CA TYR A 153 7.67 1.36 -0.43
C TYR A 153 6.50 2.21 0.07
N TYR A 154 5.35 1.61 0.34
CA TYR A 154 4.23 2.32 0.94
C TYR A 154 4.61 2.86 2.33
N GLN A 155 5.25 2.03 3.18
CA GLN A 155 5.69 2.44 4.51
C GLN A 155 6.79 3.51 4.42
N LEU A 156 7.71 3.37 3.48
CA LEU A 156 8.74 4.38 3.20
C LEU A 156 8.11 5.72 2.79
N TYR A 157 7.15 5.70 1.86
CA TYR A 157 6.41 6.88 1.43
C TYR A 157 5.72 7.59 2.61
N GLU A 158 5.01 6.84 3.47
CA GLU A 158 4.37 7.41 4.65
C GLU A 158 5.39 7.97 5.65
N SER A 159 6.54 7.32 5.80
CA SER A 159 7.62 7.76 6.69
C SER A 159 8.24 9.07 6.19
N CYS A 160 8.57 9.15 4.90
CA CYS A 160 9.05 10.37 4.25
C CYS A 160 8.04 11.51 4.36
N LYS A 161 6.76 11.25 4.08
CA LYS A 161 5.69 12.25 4.23
C LYS A 161 5.61 12.78 5.66
N ASN A 162 5.62 11.89 6.65
CA ASN A 162 5.55 12.30 8.06
C ASN A 162 6.81 13.09 8.48
N LEU A 163 7.99 12.75 7.95
CA LEU A 163 9.23 13.50 8.18
C LEU A 163 9.11 14.93 7.62
N VAL A 164 8.66 15.08 6.38
CA VAL A 164 8.47 16.38 5.73
C VAL A 164 7.48 17.25 6.51
N LEU A 165 6.35 16.68 6.94
CA LEU A 165 5.36 17.40 7.74
C LEU A 165 5.96 17.90 9.07
N ARG A 166 6.73 17.05 9.77
CA ARG A 166 7.42 17.46 11.02
C ARG A 166 8.40 18.62 10.79
N LEU A 167 9.12 18.62 9.68
CA LEU A 167 10.05 19.69 9.33
C LEU A 167 9.32 21.01 9.05
N ILE A 168 8.18 20.94 8.34
CA ILE A 168 7.33 22.11 8.07
C ILE A 168 6.76 22.67 9.38
N ASP A 169 6.23 21.81 10.25
CA ASP A 169 5.64 22.22 11.53
C ASP A 169 6.68 22.86 12.45
N LYS A 170 7.90 22.29 12.51
CA LYS A 170 9.03 22.87 13.26
C LYS A 170 9.42 24.25 12.72
N LYS A 171 9.37 24.45 11.40
CA LYS A 171 9.67 25.75 10.77
C LYS A 171 8.59 26.78 11.07
N LYS A 172 7.31 26.39 11.08
CA LYS A 172 6.20 27.28 11.47
C LYS A 172 6.25 27.67 12.94
N GLY A 173 6.57 26.74 13.83
CA GLY A 173 6.73 27.03 15.27
C GLY A 173 7.85 28.04 15.55
N LYS A 174 8.95 27.99 14.80
CA LYS A 174 10.06 28.95 14.90
C LYS A 174 9.80 30.34 14.31
N ASN A 175 8.78 30.51 13.47
CA ASN A 175 8.45 31.80 12.86
C ASN A 175 7.41 32.60 13.68
N HIS A 176 6.94 32.04 14.81
CA HIS A 176 6.00 32.67 15.72
C HIS A 176 6.61 32.97 17.11
N GLU A 177 7.93 32.79 17.25
CA GLU A 177 8.77 33.27 18.35
C GLU A 177 9.69 34.39 17.83
#